data_AF-A0A8T6XXS7-F1
#
_entry.id   AF-A0A8T6XXS7-F1
#
_cell.length_a   1.000
_cell.length_b   1.000
_cell.length_c   1.000
_cell.angle_alpha   90.00
_cell.angle_beta   90.00
_cell.angle_gamma   90.00
#
_symmetry.space_group_name_H-M   'P 1'
#
loop_
_entity.id
_entity.type
_entity.pdbx_description
1 polymer ?
#
loop_
_entity_poly.entity_id
_entity_poly.type
_entity_poly.pdbx_seq_one_letter_code
_entity_poly.pdbx_strand_id
1 'polypeptide(L)'
;MIGEALLIIFQAFFAMLPAYVAGPVAVLTGGGPPMDGGRVWRDGNRLLGDGKTWRGLIGGTVGGVVLVGILSMAVRASGTTDLTDFLMPSWDTGLSWLWVGFWMAFGSLFGDFVKSFFKRRRGADRGAKS
;
A
#
# COMPACT_ATOMS: atom_id res chain seq x y z
N MET A 1 1.32 -28.64 -12.80
CA MET A 1 2.51 -28.16 -12.05
C MET A 1 2.91 -26.76 -12.49
N ILE A 2 3.38 -26.53 -13.73
CA ILE A 2 3.82 -25.19 -14.18
C ILE A 2 2.63 -24.21 -14.37
N GLY A 3 1.51 -24.66 -14.96
CA GLY A 3 0.33 -23.80 -15.17
C GLY A 3 -0.28 -23.26 -13.87
N GLU A 4 -0.43 -24.12 -12.86
CA GLU A 4 -0.89 -23.74 -11.51
C GLU A 4 0.03 -22.71 -10.85
N ALA A 5 1.35 -22.91 -10.97
CA ALA A 5 2.33 -21.98 -10.41
C ALA A 5 2.21 -20.59 -11.07
N LEU A 6 2.04 -20.54 -12.39
CA LEU A 6 1.83 -19.27 -13.10
C LEU A 6 0.55 -18.57 -12.63
N LEU A 7 -0.55 -19.32 -12.48
CA LEU A 7 -1.82 -18.78 -12.02
C LEU A 7 -1.71 -18.15 -10.62
N ILE A 8 -1.07 -18.84 -9.67
CA ILE A 8 -0.83 -18.32 -8.31
C ILE A 8 0.00 -17.04 -8.35
N ILE A 9 1.01 -16.97 -9.23
CA ILE A 9 1.85 -15.77 -9.38
C ILE A 9 1.01 -14.58 -9.86
N PHE A 10 0.18 -14.75 -10.88
CA PHE A 10 -0.70 -13.68 -11.38
C PHE A 10 -1.72 -13.23 -10.33
N GLN A 11 -2.34 -14.18 -9.63
CA GLN A 11 -3.25 -13.90 -8.52
C GLN A 11 -2.55 -13.15 -7.38
N ALA A 12 -1.30 -13.50 -7.04
CA ALA A 12 -0.51 -12.80 -6.04
C ALA A 12 -0.22 -11.35 -6.49
N PHE A 13 0.16 -11.14 -7.75
CA PHE A 13 0.34 -9.78 -8.28
C PHE A 13 -0.93 -8.95 -8.20
N PHE A 14 -2.08 -9.55 -8.55
CA PHE A 14 -3.37 -8.87 -8.46
C PHE A 14 -3.72 -8.54 -7.00
N ALA A 15 -3.53 -9.47 -6.07
CA ALA A 15 -3.75 -9.26 -4.63
C ALA A 15 -2.81 -8.20 -4.04
N MET A 16 -1.62 -7.99 -4.61
CA MET A 16 -0.65 -6.96 -4.20
C MET A 16 -0.94 -5.55 -4.76
N LEU A 17 -1.85 -5.40 -5.72
CA LEU A 17 -2.18 -4.10 -6.32
C LEU A 17 -2.47 -2.98 -5.30
N PRO A 18 -3.21 -3.21 -4.20
CA PRO A 18 -3.48 -2.16 -3.22
C PRO A 18 -2.20 -1.60 -2.60
N ALA A 19 -1.21 -2.46 -2.35
CA ALA A 19 0.10 -2.07 -1.81
C ALA A 19 0.89 -1.21 -2.80
N TYR A 20 0.87 -1.55 -4.09
CA TYR A 20 1.58 -0.82 -5.15
C TYR A 20 0.97 0.56 -5.42
N VAL A 21 -0.36 0.67 -5.36
CA VAL A 21 -1.09 1.91 -5.60
C VAL A 21 -1.04 2.85 -4.39
N ALA A 22 -1.03 2.30 -3.17
CA ALA A 22 -1.08 3.09 -1.94
C ALA A 22 0.02 4.16 -1.85
N GLY A 23 1.25 3.85 -2.28
CA GLY A 23 2.38 4.77 -2.25
C GLY A 23 2.16 6.01 -3.13
N PRO A 24 1.97 5.86 -4.46
CA PRO A 24 1.63 6.97 -5.35
C PRO A 24 0.40 7.75 -4.91
N VAL A 25 -0.67 7.07 -4.46
CA VAL A 25 -1.86 7.76 -3.94
C VAL A 25 -1.52 8.57 -2.70
N ALA A 26 -0.72 8.05 -1.77
CA ALA A 26 -0.27 8.78 -0.58
C ALA A 26 0.54 10.03 -0.92
N VAL A 27 1.22 10.07 -2.08
CA VAL A 27 1.90 11.27 -2.58
C VAL A 27 0.88 12.29 -3.08
N LEU A 28 -0.13 11.85 -3.84
CA LEU A 28 -1.19 12.71 -4.38
C LEU A 28 -2.12 13.26 -3.30
N THR A 29 -2.51 12.43 -2.33
CA THR A 29 -3.37 12.81 -1.19
C THR A 29 -2.56 13.34 0.00
N GLY A 30 -1.23 13.31 -0.12
CA GLY A 30 -0.29 13.70 0.91
C GLY A 30 -0.22 15.20 1.15
N GLY A 31 0.86 15.61 1.81
CA GLY A 31 1.06 17.00 2.22
C GLY A 31 0.32 17.36 3.51
N GLY A 32 0.42 18.65 3.88
CA GLY A 32 -0.01 19.14 5.18
C GLY A 32 1.01 18.89 6.29
N PRO A 33 0.60 19.01 7.57
CA PRO A 33 1.52 18.93 8.69
C PRO A 33 2.16 17.53 8.81
N PRO A 34 3.48 17.46 9.11
CA PRO A 34 4.16 16.21 9.39
C PRO A 34 3.44 15.40 10.45
N MET A 35 3.38 14.09 10.28
CA MET A 35 2.88 13.16 11.32
C MET A 35 3.71 13.25 12.60
N ASP A 36 5.01 13.53 12.49
CA ASP A 36 5.89 13.73 13.64
C ASP A 36 5.76 15.12 14.27
N GLY A 37 5.00 16.06 13.67
CA GLY A 37 4.88 17.43 14.15
C GLY A 37 6.23 18.16 14.31
N GLY A 38 7.27 17.73 13.59
CA GLY A 38 8.62 18.26 13.76
C GLY A 38 9.37 17.74 14.98
N ARG A 39 8.84 16.74 15.70
CA ARG A 39 9.49 16.16 16.88
C ARG A 39 10.85 15.56 16.52
N VAL A 40 11.82 15.93 17.36
CA VAL A 40 13.17 15.38 17.38
C VAL A 40 13.21 14.31 18.45
N TRP A 41 13.84 13.18 18.14
CA TRP A 41 14.02 12.09 19.10
C TRP A 41 15.31 12.30 19.90
N ARG A 42 15.54 11.46 20.92
CA ARG A 42 16.68 11.55 21.85
C ARG A 42 18.06 11.56 21.19
N ASP A 43 18.15 11.09 19.95
CA ASP A 43 19.36 11.04 19.13
C ASP A 43 19.63 12.35 18.35
N GLY A 44 18.84 13.39 18.57
CA GLY A 44 18.99 14.68 17.86
C GLY A 44 18.43 14.69 16.44
N ASN A 45 17.94 13.54 15.94
CA ASN A 45 17.35 13.41 14.61
C ASN A 45 15.82 13.47 14.65
N ARG A 46 15.24 13.95 13.54
CA ARG A 46 13.79 13.87 13.25
C ARG A 46 13.23 12.47 13.48
N LEU A 47 12.00 12.35 14.00
CA LEU A 47 11.37 11.05 14.20
C LEU A 47 11.08 10.31 12.88
N LEU A 48 10.41 10.96 11.93
CA LEU A 48 10.01 10.36 10.65
C LEU A 48 10.41 11.22 9.44
N GLY A 49 10.21 12.55 9.53
CA GLY A 49 10.33 13.50 8.43
C GLY A 49 8.96 14.00 7.90
N ASP A 50 8.93 15.17 7.27
CA ASP A 50 7.74 15.89 6.78
C ASP A 50 7.07 15.42 5.48
N GLY A 51 7.69 14.76 4.50
CA GLY A 51 7.90 13.32 4.52
C GLY A 51 6.60 12.55 4.66
N LYS A 52 6.23 12.30 5.92
CA LYS A 52 5.23 11.32 6.31
C LYS A 52 4.07 12.07 6.98
N THR A 53 2.91 12.12 6.33
CA THR A 53 1.73 12.88 6.81
C THR A 53 0.54 11.96 7.07
N TRP A 54 -0.34 12.37 7.98
CA TRP A 54 -1.59 11.64 8.26
C TRP A 54 -2.50 11.57 7.04
N ARG A 55 -2.54 12.64 6.24
CA ARG A 55 -3.33 12.70 4.99
C ARG A 55 -2.80 11.71 3.95
N GLY A 56 -1.48 11.55 3.86
CA GLY A 56 -0.86 10.54 3.00
C GLY A 56 -1.16 9.11 3.45
N LEU A 57 -1.10 8.83 4.76
CA LEU A 57 -1.43 7.51 5.29
C LEU A 57 -2.89 7.12 5.01
N ILE A 58 -3.82 7.99 5.41
CA ILE A 58 -5.25 7.72 5.29
C ILE A 58 -5.66 7.71 3.82
N GLY A 59 -5.27 8.74 3.06
CA GLY A 59 -5.62 8.86 1.65
C GLY A 59 -4.97 7.77 0.78
N GLY A 60 -3.72 7.40 1.06
CA GLY A 60 -3.06 6.28 0.38
C GLY A 60 -3.69 4.92 0.69
N THR A 61 -4.03 4.67 1.96
CA THR A 61 -4.70 3.42 2.36
C THR A 61 -6.09 3.32 1.74
N VAL A 62 -6.91 4.36 1.92
CA VAL A 62 -8.29 4.39 1.40
C VAL A 62 -8.29 4.35 -0.11
N GLY A 63 -7.46 5.16 -0.78
CA GLY A 63 -7.43 5.18 -2.24
C GLY A 63 -6.86 3.90 -2.85
N GLY A 64 -5.89 3.24 -2.19
CA GLY A 64 -5.40 1.92 -2.60
C GLY A 64 -6.50 0.84 -2.51
N VAL A 65 -7.27 0.84 -1.42
CA VAL A 65 -8.42 -0.06 -1.25
C VAL A 65 -9.50 0.26 -2.28
N VAL A 66 -9.95 1.51 -2.37
CA VAL A 66 -11.05 1.92 -3.25
C VAL A 66 -10.74 1.64 -4.72
N LEU A 67 -9.53 1.95 -5.20
CA LEU A 67 -9.16 1.74 -6.60
C LEU A 67 -9.21 0.25 -6.97
N VAL A 68 -8.60 -0.60 -6.14
CA VAL A 68 -8.59 -2.05 -6.38
C VAL A 68 -9.97 -2.67 -6.17
N GLY A 69 -10.78 -2.09 -5.29
CA GLY A 69 -12.18 -2.44 -5.11
C GLY A 69 -13.01 -2.23 -6.36
N ILE A 70 -12.92 -1.03 -6.94
CA ILE A 70 -13.60 -0.70 -8.19
C ILE A 70 -13.13 -1.64 -9.30
N LEU A 71 -11.82 -1.90 -9.40
CA LEU A 71 -11.29 -2.85 -10.38
C LEU A 71 -11.84 -4.27 -10.18
N SER A 72 -11.88 -4.75 -8.94
CA SER A 72 -12.39 -6.08 -8.59
C SER A 72 -13.89 -6.20 -8.91
N MET A 73 -14.67 -5.16 -8.63
CA MET A 73 -16.09 -5.08 -9.00
C MET A 73 -16.27 -5.06 -10.53
N ALA A 74 -15.45 -4.31 -11.26
CA ALA A 74 -15.50 -4.26 -12.72
C ALA A 74 -15.17 -5.60 -13.37
N VAL A 75 -14.16 -6.32 -12.85
CA VAL A 75 -13.83 -7.68 -13.30
C VAL A 75 -15.00 -8.63 -13.07
N ARG A 76 -15.64 -8.61 -11.89
CA ARG A 76 -16.82 -9.43 -11.60
C ARG A 76 -18.02 -9.07 -12.48
N ALA A 77 -18.24 -7.78 -12.72
CA ALA A 77 -19.35 -7.29 -13.56
C ALA A 77 -19.19 -7.64 -15.04
N SER A 78 -17.96 -7.93 -15.50
CA SER A 78 -17.70 -8.34 -16.89
C SER A 78 -18.34 -9.68 -17.28
N GLY A 79 -18.79 -10.48 -16.30
CA GLY A 79 -19.41 -11.79 -16.54
C GLY A 79 -18.46 -12.84 -17.10
N THR A 80 -17.15 -12.54 -17.19
CA THR A 80 -16.15 -13.43 -17.76
C THR A 80 -15.58 -14.33 -16.66
N THR A 81 -16.10 -15.55 -16.57
CA THR A 81 -15.67 -16.55 -15.57
C THR A 81 -14.17 -16.85 -15.66
N ASP A 82 -13.61 -16.85 -16.87
CA ASP A 82 -12.19 -17.12 -17.09
C ASP A 82 -11.30 -16.02 -16.50
N LEU A 83 -11.72 -14.74 -16.57
CA LEU A 83 -10.98 -13.61 -16.01
C LEU A 83 -11.09 -13.56 -14.49
N THR A 84 -12.26 -13.89 -13.95
CA THR A 84 -12.44 -13.97 -12.49
C THR A 84 -11.61 -15.11 -11.91
N ASP A 85 -11.60 -16.29 -12.52
CA ASP A 85 -10.85 -17.44 -12.02
C ASP A 85 -9.33 -17.23 -12.16
N PHE A 86 -8.91 -16.51 -13.20
CA PHE A 86 -7.51 -16.18 -13.43
C PHE A 86 -6.97 -15.10 -12.47
N LEU A 87 -7.71 -14.01 -12.25
CA LEU A 87 -7.22 -12.85 -11.49
C LEU A 87 -7.59 -12.91 -10.00
N MET A 88 -8.72 -13.52 -9.67
CA MET A 88 -9.24 -13.50 -8.30
C MET A 88 -8.88 -14.81 -7.59
N PRO A 89 -8.16 -14.75 -6.46
CA PRO A 89 -7.91 -15.92 -5.65
C PRO A 89 -9.21 -16.57 -5.18
N SER A 90 -9.22 -17.90 -5.02
CA SER A 90 -10.38 -18.66 -4.55
C SER A 90 -10.88 -18.26 -3.16
N TRP A 91 -10.04 -17.62 -2.35
CA TRP A 91 -10.42 -17.06 -1.06
C TRP A 91 -11.18 -15.73 -1.17
N ASP A 92 -11.24 -15.11 -2.35
CA ASP A 92 -11.95 -13.85 -2.54
C ASP A 92 -13.47 -14.03 -2.65
N THR A 93 -14.10 -14.13 -1.49
CA THR A 93 -15.54 -14.22 -1.27
C THR A 93 -16.30 -12.89 -1.49
N GLY A 94 -15.62 -11.84 -1.96
CA GLY A 94 -16.24 -10.59 -2.40
C GLY A 94 -16.21 -9.45 -1.38
N LEU A 95 -16.11 -9.72 -0.07
CA LEU A 95 -15.82 -8.69 0.95
C LEU A 95 -14.43 -8.88 1.58
N SER A 96 -13.86 -10.08 1.46
CA SER A 96 -12.49 -10.41 1.90
C SER A 96 -11.42 -9.51 1.29
N TRP A 97 -11.62 -9.05 0.04
CA TRP A 97 -10.68 -8.13 -0.61
C TRP A 97 -10.58 -6.77 0.09
N LEU A 98 -11.61 -6.30 0.82
CA LEU A 98 -11.51 -5.05 1.58
C LEU A 98 -10.48 -5.17 2.71
N TRP A 99 -10.50 -6.30 3.42
CA TRP A 99 -9.57 -6.59 4.50
C TRP A 99 -8.15 -6.80 3.97
N VAL A 100 -8.00 -7.60 2.91
CA VAL A 100 -6.70 -7.81 2.29
C VAL A 100 -6.17 -6.51 1.70
N GLY A 101 -6.99 -5.76 0.98
CA GLY A 101 -6.62 -4.47 0.42
C GLY A 101 -6.20 -3.48 1.50
N PHE A 102 -6.92 -3.43 2.63
CA PHE A 102 -6.57 -2.57 3.75
C PHE A 102 -5.20 -2.94 4.30
N TRP A 103 -4.96 -4.21 4.63
CA TRP A 103 -3.69 -4.65 5.20
C TRP A 103 -2.51 -4.51 4.22
N MET A 104 -2.76 -4.71 2.93
CA MET A 104 -1.75 -4.53 1.88
C MET A 104 -1.38 -3.06 1.70
N ALA A 105 -2.37 -2.17 1.59
CA ALA A 105 -2.16 -0.74 1.41
C ALA A 105 -1.60 -0.08 2.69
N PHE A 106 -2.17 -0.38 3.84
CA PHE A 106 -1.69 0.12 5.13
C PHE A 106 -0.29 -0.42 5.43
N GLY A 107 -0.07 -1.73 5.25
CA GLY A 107 1.19 -2.39 5.50
C GLY A 107 2.33 -1.84 4.65
N SER A 108 2.08 -1.55 3.37
CA SER A 108 3.11 -0.96 2.50
C SER A 108 3.51 0.44 2.98
N LEU A 109 2.56 1.31 3.29
CA LEU A 109 2.80 2.66 3.81
C LEU A 109 3.44 2.65 5.20
N PHE A 110 3.01 1.71 6.05
CA PHE A 110 3.57 1.54 7.39
C PHE A 110 5.03 1.07 7.34
N GLY A 111 5.34 0.07 6.50
CA GLY A 111 6.72 -0.36 6.26
C GLY A 111 7.60 0.80 5.78
N ASP A 112 7.02 1.69 4.98
CA ASP A 112 7.65 2.92 4.50
C ASP A 112 7.95 3.93 5.62
N PHE A 113 7.11 4.00 6.65
CA PHE A 113 7.38 4.77 7.87
C PHE A 113 8.49 4.13 8.71
N VAL A 114 8.43 2.81 8.91
CA VAL A 114 9.45 2.06 9.66
C VAL A 114 10.82 2.25 9.00
N LYS A 115 10.91 2.11 7.68
CA LYS A 115 12.12 2.39 6.90
C LYS A 115 12.61 3.82 7.11
N SER A 116 11.70 4.79 7.12
CA SER A 116 12.04 6.20 7.34
C SER A 116 12.58 6.43 8.75
N PHE A 117 11.97 5.83 9.77
CA PHE A 117 12.44 5.90 11.15
C PHE A 117 13.88 5.38 11.28
N PHE A 118 14.16 4.17 10.78
CA PHE A 118 15.50 3.58 10.81
C PHE A 118 16.52 4.37 9.98
N LYS A 119 16.09 5.01 8.89
CA LYS A 119 16.94 5.91 8.13
C LYS A 119 17.34 7.13 8.95
N ARG A 120 16.44 7.69 9.77
CA ARG A 120 16.76 8.80 10.69
C ARG A 120 17.69 8.39 11.81
N ARG A 121 17.59 7.15 12.31
CA ARG A 121 18.51 6.64 13.34
C ARG A 121 19.96 6.57 12.87
N ARG A 122 20.17 6.44 11.56
CA ARG A 122 21.50 6.43 10.93
C ARG A 122 22.01 7.83 10.54
N GLY A 123 21.33 8.89 10.95
CA GLY A 123 21.71 10.27 10.61
C GLY A 123 21.51 10.63 9.13
N ALA A 124 20.78 9.81 8.36
CA ALA A 124 20.56 10.09 6.95
C ALA A 124 19.50 11.19 6.76
N ASP A 125 19.88 12.19 5.97
CA ASP A 125 19.01 13.30 5.60
C ASP A 125 17.86 12.86 4.69
N ARG A 126 16.86 13.75 4.60
CA ARG A 126 15.68 13.47 3.79
C ARG A 126 16.11 13.38 2.32
N GLY A 127 15.68 12.33 1.63
CA GLY A 127 16.02 12.14 0.21
C GLY A 127 17.43 11.56 -0.05
N ALA A 128 18.25 11.32 0.99
CA ALA A 128 19.52 10.61 0.81
C ALA A 128 19.26 9.24 0.14
N LYS A 129 19.88 8.95 -1.00
CA LYS A 129 19.77 7.60 -1.59
C LYS A 129 20.36 6.61 -0.57
N SER A 130 19.66 5.48 -0.36
CA SER A 130 20.13 4.43 0.56
C SER A 130 21.34 3.72 0.00
#